data_AF-A0A1R3KGL7-F1
#
_entry.id   AF-A0A1R3KGL7-F1
#
_cell.length_a   1.000
_cell.length_b   1.000
_cell.length_c   1.000
_cell.angle_alpha   90.00
_cell.angle_beta   90.00
_cell.angle_gamma   90.00
#
_symmetry.space_group_name_H-M   'P 1'
#
loop_
_entity.id
_entity.type
_entity.pdbx_description
1 polymer ?
#
loop_
_entity_poly.entity_id
_entity_poly.type
_entity_poly.pdbx_seq_one_letter_code
_entity_poly.pdbx_strand_id
1 'polypeptide(L)'
;MPEFEKYDGTKNPRDHILSFQNKMVPFSTDDKFLMYSFMFSLTGSAITWYNQLDPRSIQSWSDMTKAFLAHFKYLMDLAPTRDTLTNMARKPEESLTAYGQRFREVGLMVPGLPEREVNSLFLRTLPKEYFKALLPKMTESYSSLIMTGEAMEAAKKMGYMDDVSEHAKRGQRKRKERYTQWEKQISSLGIRDNNITQETTELLRLLSLSQRP
;
A
#
# COMPACT_ATOMS: atom_id res chain seq x y z
N MET A 1 -12.43 -14.31 -37.50
CA MET A 1 -12.94 -13.59 -36.32
C MET A 1 -11.74 -13.29 -35.41
N PRO A 2 -11.62 -12.09 -34.83
CA PRO A 2 -10.50 -11.76 -33.94
C PRO A 2 -10.41 -12.76 -32.79
N GLU A 3 -9.20 -13.06 -32.33
CA GLU A 3 -9.02 -13.84 -31.11
C GLU A 3 -9.32 -12.95 -29.90
N PHE A 4 -10.21 -13.40 -29.02
CA PHE A 4 -10.61 -12.69 -27.82
C PHE A 4 -9.96 -13.30 -26.58
N GLU A 5 -9.58 -12.45 -25.64
CA GLU A 5 -9.32 -12.92 -24.29
C GLU A 5 -10.65 -13.44 -23.71
N LYS A 6 -10.62 -14.60 -23.08
CA LYS A 6 -11.82 -15.22 -22.51
C LYS A 6 -12.15 -14.59 -21.16
N TYR A 7 -13.39 -14.15 -21.00
CA TYR A 7 -13.94 -13.66 -19.74
C TYR A 7 -14.75 -14.76 -19.06
N ASP A 8 -14.34 -15.13 -17.85
CA ASP A 8 -14.93 -16.21 -17.05
C ASP A 8 -15.89 -15.71 -15.96
N GLY A 9 -16.00 -14.39 -15.77
CA GLY A 9 -16.75 -13.78 -14.68
C GLY A 9 -15.93 -13.44 -13.44
N THR A 10 -14.61 -13.31 -13.53
CA THR A 10 -13.76 -12.97 -12.35
C THR A 10 -13.05 -11.61 -12.46
N LYS A 11 -12.80 -11.15 -13.68
CA LYS A 11 -12.08 -9.90 -13.95
C LYS A 11 -13.03 -8.70 -13.98
N ASN A 12 -12.48 -7.49 -14.02
CA ASN A 12 -13.26 -6.27 -14.19
C ASN A 12 -14.05 -6.31 -15.52
N PRO A 13 -15.40 -6.28 -15.48
CA PRO A 13 -16.22 -6.39 -16.69
C PRO A 13 -16.08 -5.17 -17.63
N ARG A 14 -15.71 -3.99 -17.12
CA ARG A 14 -15.48 -2.81 -17.96
C ARG A 14 -14.25 -2.97 -18.85
N ASP A 15 -13.17 -3.50 -18.29
CA ASP A 15 -11.92 -3.70 -19.03
C ASP A 15 -12.11 -4.73 -20.14
N HIS A 16 -12.93 -5.76 -19.89
CA HIS A 16 -13.30 -6.75 -20.91
C HIS A 16 -14.09 -6.13 -22.07
N ILE A 17 -15.12 -5.32 -21.77
CA ILE A 17 -15.90 -4.63 -22.81
C ILE A 17 -15.00 -3.71 -23.64
N LEU A 18 -14.12 -2.94 -22.99
CA LEU A 18 -13.21 -2.04 -23.70
C LEU A 18 -12.26 -2.82 -24.63
N SER A 19 -11.67 -3.91 -24.14
CA SER A 19 -10.80 -4.79 -24.93
C SER A 19 -11.55 -5.39 -26.14
N PHE A 20 -12.77 -5.85 -25.92
CA PHE A 20 -13.63 -6.36 -27.00
C PHE A 20 -13.96 -5.28 -28.04
N GLN A 21 -14.40 -4.09 -27.61
CA GLN A 21 -14.74 -2.98 -28.50
C GLN A 21 -13.54 -2.53 -29.34
N ASN A 22 -12.34 -2.46 -28.74
CA ASN A 22 -11.12 -2.11 -29.45
C ASN A 22 -10.79 -3.11 -30.58
N LYS A 23 -11.06 -4.41 -30.36
CA LYS A 23 -10.88 -5.44 -31.41
C LYS A 23 -11.98 -5.41 -32.46
N MET A 24 -13.15 -4.87 -32.13
CA MET A 24 -14.34 -4.85 -32.98
C MET A 24 -14.61 -3.50 -33.65
N VAL A 25 -13.69 -2.53 -33.56
CA VAL A 25 -13.79 -1.21 -34.21
C VAL A 25 -14.25 -1.29 -35.67
N PRO A 26 -13.74 -2.20 -36.54
CA PRO A 26 -14.18 -2.30 -37.93
C PRO A 26 -15.67 -2.66 -38.11
N PHE A 27 -16.30 -3.22 -37.08
CA PHE A 27 -17.69 -3.69 -37.08
C PHE A 27 -18.56 -2.90 -36.09
N SER A 28 -18.09 -1.74 -35.64
CA SER A 28 -18.72 -0.95 -34.56
C SER A 28 -20.15 -0.46 -34.85
N THR A 29 -20.60 -0.53 -36.10
CA THR A 29 -21.95 -0.15 -36.53
C THR A 29 -22.91 -1.33 -36.72
N ASP A 30 -22.44 -2.58 -36.61
CA ASP A 30 -23.27 -3.77 -36.75
C ASP A 30 -23.54 -4.41 -35.38
N ASP A 31 -24.57 -3.91 -34.71
CA ASP A 31 -24.97 -4.35 -33.37
C ASP A 31 -25.21 -5.87 -33.30
N LYS A 32 -25.82 -6.46 -34.32
CA LYS A 32 -26.12 -7.90 -34.35
C LYS A 32 -24.83 -8.70 -34.42
N PHE A 33 -23.89 -8.27 -35.26
CA PHE A 33 -22.58 -8.90 -35.36
C PHE A 33 -21.75 -8.71 -34.09
N LEU A 34 -21.80 -7.54 -33.46
CA LEU A 34 -21.14 -7.29 -32.17
C LEU A 34 -21.68 -8.21 -31.08
N MET A 35 -23.00 -8.28 -30.91
CA MET A 35 -23.64 -9.16 -29.93
C MET A 35 -23.31 -10.63 -30.17
N TYR A 36 -23.43 -11.10 -31.42
CA TYR A 36 -23.06 -12.48 -31.78
C TYR A 36 -21.58 -12.76 -31.54
N SER A 37 -20.68 -11.84 -31.90
CA SER A 37 -19.24 -12.00 -31.70
C SER A 37 -18.87 -12.01 -30.22
N PHE A 38 -19.63 -11.29 -29.39
CA PHE A 38 -19.36 -11.15 -27.96
C PHE A 38 -19.41 -12.49 -27.22
N MET A 39 -20.30 -13.41 -27.61
CA MET A 39 -20.38 -14.75 -27.01
C MET A 39 -19.03 -15.50 -27.10
N PHE A 40 -18.26 -15.28 -28.16
CA PHE A 40 -16.96 -15.93 -28.33
C PHE A 40 -15.86 -15.33 -27.45
N SER A 41 -16.12 -14.19 -26.82
CA SER A 41 -15.23 -13.63 -25.80
C SER A 41 -15.51 -14.18 -24.40
N LEU A 42 -16.56 -15.00 -24.23
CA LEU A 42 -17.01 -15.48 -22.91
C LEU A 42 -16.64 -16.95 -22.69
N THR A 43 -16.51 -17.32 -21.42
CA THR A 43 -16.33 -18.70 -20.93
C THR A 43 -16.96 -18.85 -19.54
N GLY A 44 -17.02 -20.08 -19.03
CA GLY A 44 -17.47 -20.38 -17.66
C GLY A 44 -18.84 -19.80 -17.30
N SER A 45 -18.89 -19.04 -16.21
CA SER A 45 -20.14 -18.43 -15.72
C SER A 45 -20.69 -17.38 -16.71
N ALA A 46 -19.81 -16.68 -17.43
CA ALA A 46 -20.20 -15.60 -18.33
C ALA A 46 -20.90 -16.09 -19.60
N ILE A 47 -20.45 -17.19 -20.20
CA ILE A 47 -21.17 -17.77 -21.34
C ILE A 47 -22.52 -18.37 -20.91
N THR A 48 -22.60 -18.89 -19.68
CA THR A 48 -23.86 -19.40 -19.11
C THR A 48 -24.88 -18.27 -18.96
N TRP A 49 -24.46 -17.12 -18.43
CA TRP A 49 -25.29 -15.91 -18.36
C TRP A 49 -25.77 -15.47 -19.75
N TYR A 50 -24.87 -15.39 -20.73
CA TYR A 50 -25.21 -14.95 -22.09
C TYR A 50 -26.33 -15.82 -22.70
N ASN A 51 -26.24 -17.14 -22.52
CA ASN A 51 -27.23 -18.09 -23.04
C ASN A 51 -28.60 -17.99 -22.36
N GLN A 52 -28.71 -17.31 -21.22
CA GLN A 52 -29.96 -17.10 -20.47
C GLN A 52 -30.63 -15.76 -20.79
N LEU A 53 -30.00 -14.91 -21.62
CA LEU A 53 -30.57 -13.63 -22.01
C LEU A 53 -31.87 -13.82 -22.79
N ASP A 54 -32.88 -13.02 -22.46
CA ASP A 54 -34.10 -12.94 -23.27
C ASP A 54 -33.79 -12.17 -24.59
N PRO A 55 -33.89 -12.81 -25.77
CA PRO A 55 -33.65 -12.17 -27.06
C PRO A 55 -34.53 -10.93 -27.31
N ARG A 56 -35.63 -10.76 -26.58
CA ARG A 56 -36.51 -9.59 -26.67
C ARG A 56 -35.96 -8.39 -25.89
N SER A 57 -35.21 -8.64 -24.82
CA SER A 57 -34.67 -7.61 -23.92
C SER A 57 -33.38 -6.95 -24.43
N ILE A 58 -32.62 -7.66 -25.28
CA ILE A 58 -31.33 -7.18 -25.79
C ILE A 58 -31.45 -6.97 -27.30
N GLN A 59 -31.69 -5.73 -27.73
CA GLN A 59 -31.88 -5.38 -29.15
C GLN A 59 -30.68 -4.67 -29.77
N SER A 60 -29.76 -4.18 -28.94
CA SER A 60 -28.59 -3.41 -29.37
C SER A 60 -27.33 -3.82 -28.63
N TRP A 61 -26.17 -3.44 -29.17
CA TRP A 61 -24.90 -3.58 -28.47
C TRP A 61 -24.88 -2.78 -27.15
N SER A 62 -25.58 -1.64 -27.13
CA SER A 62 -25.75 -0.83 -25.92
C SER A 62 -26.50 -1.59 -24.81
N ASP A 63 -27.57 -2.29 -25.17
CA ASP A 63 -28.36 -3.08 -24.21
C ASP A 63 -27.53 -4.25 -23.66
N MET A 64 -26.80 -4.95 -24.54
CA MET A 64 -25.88 -6.03 -24.14
C MET A 64 -24.84 -5.55 -23.14
N THR A 65 -24.19 -4.41 -23.45
CA THR A 65 -23.18 -3.78 -22.58
C THR A 65 -23.77 -3.43 -21.22
N LYS A 66 -24.95 -2.81 -21.17
CA LYS A 66 -25.62 -2.44 -19.92
C LYS A 66 -25.98 -3.68 -19.11
N ALA A 67 -26.55 -4.71 -19.74
CA ALA A 67 -26.93 -5.95 -19.08
C ALA A 67 -25.71 -6.69 -18.52
N PHE A 68 -24.63 -6.79 -19.30
CA PHE A 68 -23.38 -7.40 -18.86
C PHE A 68 -22.78 -6.69 -17.64
N LEU A 69 -22.65 -5.36 -17.73
CA LEU A 69 -22.12 -4.56 -16.63
C LEU A 69 -23.00 -4.61 -15.38
N ALA A 70 -24.33 -4.69 -15.54
CA ALA A 70 -25.25 -4.85 -14.42
C ALA A 70 -25.15 -6.23 -13.77
N HIS A 71 -25.05 -7.29 -14.57
CA HIS A 71 -24.95 -8.67 -14.07
C HIS A 71 -23.65 -8.91 -13.31
N PHE A 72 -22.52 -8.44 -13.84
CA PHE A 72 -21.21 -8.55 -13.20
C PHE A 72 -20.89 -7.35 -12.30
N LYS A 73 -21.87 -6.47 -12.03
CA LYS A 73 -21.68 -5.30 -11.17
C LYS A 73 -21.26 -5.68 -9.75
N TYR A 74 -21.79 -6.79 -9.22
CA TYR A 74 -21.45 -7.25 -7.87
C TYR A 74 -19.94 -7.51 -7.71
N LEU A 75 -19.23 -7.89 -8.78
CA LEU A 75 -17.76 -8.03 -8.76
C LEU A 75 -17.06 -6.67 -8.68
N MET A 76 -17.66 -5.61 -9.23
CA MET A 76 -17.17 -4.26 -9.03
C MET A 76 -17.53 -3.70 -7.65
N ASP A 77 -18.68 -4.06 -7.09
CA ASP A 77 -19.09 -3.65 -5.74
C ASP A 77 -18.27 -4.39 -4.65
N LEU A 78 -17.81 -5.61 -4.95
CA LEU A 78 -16.88 -6.39 -4.12
C LEU A 78 -15.40 -6.12 -4.43
N ALA A 79 -15.10 -5.28 -5.42
CA ALA A 79 -13.72 -4.98 -5.76
C ALA A 79 -13.04 -4.32 -4.55
N PRO A 80 -11.77 -4.69 -4.26
CA PRO A 80 -11.01 -4.04 -3.21
C PRO A 80 -10.99 -2.52 -3.40
N THR A 81 -11.15 -1.80 -2.30
CA THR A 81 -11.07 -0.34 -2.26
C THR A 81 -9.73 0.12 -1.70
N ARG A 82 -9.46 1.42 -1.77
CA ARG A 82 -8.34 2.05 -1.04
C ARG A 82 -8.40 1.75 0.46
N ASP A 83 -9.60 1.70 1.03
CA ASP A 83 -9.79 1.32 2.44
C ASP A 83 -9.47 -0.14 2.69
N THR A 84 -9.78 -1.02 1.72
CA THR A 84 -9.39 -2.44 1.79
C THR A 84 -7.89 -2.57 1.95
N LEU A 85 -7.10 -1.87 1.11
CA LEU A 85 -5.63 -1.84 1.22
C LEU A 85 -5.15 -1.22 2.53
N THR A 86 -5.76 -0.11 2.95
CA THR A 86 -5.37 0.59 4.19
C THR A 86 -5.55 -0.29 5.42
N ASN A 87 -6.56 -1.15 5.42
CA ASN A 87 -6.86 -2.07 6.51
C ASN A 87 -6.15 -3.43 6.39
N MET A 88 -5.36 -3.65 5.32
CA MET A 88 -4.52 -4.85 5.25
C MET A 88 -3.46 -4.80 6.35
N ALA A 89 -3.23 -5.96 6.95
CA ALA A 89 -2.14 -6.17 7.89
C ALA A 89 -1.38 -7.44 7.51
N ARG A 90 -0.09 -7.43 7.83
CA ARG A 90 0.76 -8.62 7.75
C ARG A 90 0.37 -9.60 8.86
N LYS A 91 0.20 -10.87 8.52
CA LYS A 91 -0.06 -11.92 9.52
C LYS A 91 1.22 -12.23 10.33
N PRO A 92 1.13 -12.69 11.59
CA PRO A 92 2.32 -12.96 12.43
C PRO A 92 3.35 -13.90 11.79
N GLU A 93 2.88 -14.90 11.05
CA GLU A 93 3.65 -15.95 10.38
C GLU A 93 4.02 -15.60 8.92
N GLU A 94 3.51 -14.50 8.38
CA GLU A 94 3.69 -14.11 6.98
C GLU A 94 4.99 -13.30 6.82
N SER A 95 5.85 -13.71 5.88
CA SER A 95 7.06 -12.97 5.54
C SER A 95 6.71 -11.62 4.88
N LEU A 96 7.63 -10.66 4.92
CA LEU A 96 7.42 -9.37 4.26
C LEU A 96 7.18 -9.53 2.75
N THR A 97 7.89 -10.45 2.09
CA THR A 97 7.71 -10.75 0.67
C THR A 97 6.34 -11.34 0.37
N ALA A 98 5.89 -12.32 1.15
CA ALA A 98 4.56 -12.92 0.97
C ALA A 98 3.45 -11.87 1.18
N TYR A 99 3.60 -11.04 2.21
CA TYR A 99 2.69 -9.93 2.46
C TYR A 99 2.68 -8.91 1.32
N GLY A 100 3.86 -8.54 0.81
CA GLY A 100 4.00 -7.62 -0.31
C GLY A 100 3.36 -8.15 -1.59
N GLN A 101 3.52 -9.44 -1.90
CA GLN A 101 2.85 -10.07 -3.02
C GLN A 101 1.34 -9.99 -2.89
N ARG A 102 0.79 -10.43 -1.75
CA ARG A 102 -0.65 -10.37 -1.47
C ARG A 102 -1.19 -8.94 -1.53
N PHE A 103 -0.47 -7.97 -0.98
CA PHE A 103 -0.85 -6.55 -1.03
C PHE A 103 -0.88 -6.04 -2.48
N ARG A 104 0.13 -6.39 -3.29
CA ARG A 104 0.20 -5.96 -4.69
C ARG A 104 -0.92 -6.58 -5.52
N GLU A 105 -1.24 -7.85 -5.31
CA GLU A 105 -2.35 -8.55 -5.98
C GLU A 105 -3.70 -7.87 -5.71
N VAL A 106 -3.99 -7.54 -4.44
CA VAL A 106 -5.19 -6.78 -4.07
C VAL A 106 -5.15 -5.38 -4.69
N GLY A 107 -3.97 -4.73 -4.69
CA GLY A 107 -3.78 -3.39 -5.27
C GLY A 107 -4.08 -3.31 -6.76
N LEU A 108 -3.75 -4.36 -7.53
CA LEU A 108 -4.07 -4.45 -8.95
C LEU A 108 -5.57 -4.53 -9.22
N MET A 109 -6.35 -4.99 -8.25
CA MET A 109 -7.82 -5.07 -8.35
C MET A 109 -8.51 -3.75 -7.97
N VAL A 110 -7.80 -2.78 -7.39
CA VAL A 110 -8.35 -1.47 -7.02
C VAL A 110 -8.44 -0.57 -8.27
N PRO A 111 -9.64 -0.17 -8.71
CA PRO A 111 -9.79 0.64 -9.92
C PRO A 111 -9.11 2.01 -9.80
N GLY A 112 -8.31 2.36 -10.81
CA GLY A 112 -7.70 3.69 -10.93
C GLY A 112 -6.72 4.04 -9.81
N LEU A 113 -6.04 3.05 -9.24
CA LEU A 113 -5.03 3.25 -8.20
C LEU A 113 -3.64 3.45 -8.84
N PRO A 114 -3.03 4.65 -8.75
CA PRO A 114 -1.68 4.88 -9.29
C PRO A 114 -0.63 4.07 -8.53
N GLU A 115 0.43 3.62 -9.21
CA GLU A 115 1.49 2.81 -8.58
C GLU A 115 2.15 3.52 -7.39
N ARG A 116 2.35 4.84 -7.46
CA ARG A 116 2.86 5.63 -6.33
C ARG A 116 1.95 5.55 -5.11
N GLU A 117 0.64 5.51 -5.32
CA GLU A 117 -0.36 5.38 -4.25
C GLU A 117 -0.31 3.97 -3.64
N VAL A 118 -0.14 2.92 -4.46
CA VAL A 118 0.08 1.53 -3.98
C VAL A 118 1.28 1.47 -3.03
N ASN A 119 2.42 2.04 -3.43
CA ASN A 119 3.64 2.07 -2.61
C ASN A 119 3.43 2.81 -1.28
N SER A 120 2.72 3.94 -1.33
CA SER A 120 2.42 4.73 -0.13
C SER A 120 1.48 4.02 0.83
N LEU A 121 0.42 3.38 0.31
CA LEU A 121 -0.51 2.59 1.12
C LEU A 121 0.18 1.38 1.74
N PHE A 122 1.03 0.67 0.98
CA PHE A 122 1.80 -0.44 1.51
C PHE A 122 2.65 -0.02 2.71
N LEU A 123 3.41 1.08 2.58
CA LEU A 123 4.23 1.61 3.67
C LEU A 123 3.42 1.94 4.92
N ARG A 124 2.19 2.47 4.77
CA ARG A 124 1.29 2.80 5.88
C ARG A 124 0.82 1.58 6.66
N THR A 125 0.81 0.39 6.04
CA THR A 125 0.45 -0.87 6.72
C THR A 125 1.60 -1.50 7.51
N LEU A 126 2.82 -0.98 7.36
CA LEU A 126 4.00 -1.49 8.06
C LEU A 126 4.25 -0.76 9.39
N PRO A 127 4.96 -1.40 10.34
CA PRO A 127 5.37 -0.76 11.58
C PRO A 127 6.17 0.54 11.36
N LYS A 128 6.08 1.49 12.29
CA LYS A 128 6.65 2.84 12.13
C LYS A 128 8.17 2.83 11.93
N GLU A 129 8.85 1.79 12.40
CA GLU A 129 10.30 1.63 12.27
C GLU A 129 10.76 1.52 10.80
N TYR A 130 9.87 1.08 9.91
CA TYR A 130 10.16 0.97 8.48
C TYR A 130 10.14 2.31 7.75
N PHE A 131 9.41 3.32 8.26
CA PHE A 131 9.15 4.56 7.54
C PHE A 131 10.43 5.27 7.10
N LYS A 132 11.40 5.43 8.00
CA LYS A 132 12.64 6.17 7.69
C LYS A 132 13.42 5.56 6.52
N ALA A 133 13.49 4.24 6.46
CA ALA A 133 14.27 3.52 5.45
C ALA A 133 13.49 3.34 4.13
N LEU A 134 12.17 3.17 4.20
CA LEU A 134 11.34 2.87 3.03
C LEU A 134 10.74 4.11 2.35
N LEU A 135 10.61 5.25 3.05
CA LEU A 135 10.08 6.49 2.47
C LEU A 135 10.84 6.97 1.22
N PRO A 136 12.17 6.88 1.12
CA PRO A 136 12.87 7.21 -0.13
C PRO A 136 12.60 6.20 -1.25
N LYS A 137 12.29 4.93 -0.91
CA LYS A 137 12.15 3.82 -1.85
C LYS A 137 10.80 3.75 -2.55
N MET A 138 9.77 4.38 -1.98
CA MET A 138 8.43 4.39 -2.56
C MET A 138 8.31 5.16 -3.88
N THR A 139 9.30 5.98 -4.24
CA THR A 139 9.38 6.60 -5.57
C THR A 139 10.30 5.85 -6.54
N GLU A 140 11.04 4.84 -6.08
CA GLU A 140 11.94 4.04 -6.92
C GLU A 140 11.18 2.87 -7.56
N SER A 141 10.79 1.89 -6.74
CA SER A 141 10.02 0.73 -7.18
C SER A 141 9.42 -0.01 -5.99
N TYR A 142 8.37 -0.80 -6.23
CA TYR A 142 7.81 -1.68 -5.21
C TYR A 142 8.79 -2.76 -4.77
N SER A 143 9.57 -3.33 -5.70
CA SER A 143 10.61 -4.32 -5.36
C SER A 143 11.65 -3.75 -4.42
N SER A 144 12.05 -2.48 -4.61
CA SER A 144 12.97 -1.77 -3.70
C SER A 144 12.41 -1.68 -2.28
N LEU A 145 11.10 -1.51 -2.10
CA LEU A 145 10.45 -1.50 -0.78
C LEU A 145 10.56 -2.86 -0.09
N ILE A 146 10.27 -3.94 -0.81
CA ILE A 146 10.31 -5.30 -0.26
C ILE A 146 11.75 -5.67 0.12
N MET A 147 12.70 -5.50 -0.80
CA MET A 147 14.12 -5.84 -0.58
C MET A 147 14.72 -5.04 0.59
N THR A 148 14.42 -3.74 0.67
CA THR A 148 14.93 -2.91 1.78
C THR A 148 14.31 -3.35 3.11
N GLY A 149 13.02 -3.67 3.13
CA GLY A 149 12.36 -4.14 4.34
C GLY A 149 12.88 -5.51 4.81
N GLU A 150 13.14 -6.45 3.90
CA GLU A 150 13.76 -7.73 4.24
C GLU A 150 15.17 -7.54 4.81
N ALA A 151 15.98 -6.66 4.22
CA ALA A 151 17.30 -6.33 4.75
C ALA A 151 17.23 -5.76 6.17
N MET A 152 16.22 -4.95 6.47
CA MET A 152 15.98 -4.43 7.84
C MET A 152 15.63 -5.55 8.81
N GLU A 153 14.77 -6.51 8.42
CA GLU A 153 14.42 -7.66 9.26
C GLU A 153 15.63 -8.57 9.50
N ALA A 154 16.45 -8.81 8.49
CA ALA A 154 17.69 -9.56 8.60
C ALA A 154 18.67 -8.86 9.55
N ALA A 155 18.88 -7.55 9.39
CA ALA A 155 19.73 -6.75 10.28
C ALA A 155 19.22 -6.77 11.73
N LYS A 156 17.90 -6.76 11.94
CA LYS A 156 17.29 -6.93 13.27
C LYS A 156 17.66 -8.27 13.88
N LYS A 157 17.48 -9.35 13.11
CA LYS A 157 17.75 -10.72 13.57
C LYS A 157 19.22 -10.96 13.88
N MET A 158 20.12 -10.28 13.16
CA MET A 158 21.57 -10.31 13.38
C MET A 158 22.03 -9.38 14.52
N GLY A 159 21.13 -8.67 15.21
CA GLY A 159 21.46 -7.79 16.34
C GLY A 159 22.04 -6.43 15.96
N TYR A 160 22.13 -6.10 14.66
CA TYR A 160 22.70 -4.81 14.20
C TYR A 160 21.80 -3.60 14.48
N MET A 161 20.55 -3.80 14.89
CA MET A 161 19.64 -2.70 15.27
C MET A 161 19.52 -2.46 16.79
N ASP A 162 20.12 -3.30 17.64
CA ASP A 162 20.15 -3.07 19.09
C ASP A 162 21.29 -2.12 19.51
N ASP A 163 22.31 -1.97 18.68
CA ASP A 163 23.52 -1.22 19.01
C ASP A 163 23.29 0.29 19.11
N VAL A 164 22.35 0.84 18.32
CA VAL A 164 21.95 2.25 18.42
C VAL A 164 21.19 2.54 19.72
N SER A 165 20.40 1.57 20.20
CA SER A 165 19.66 1.66 21.47
C SER A 165 20.59 1.54 22.68
N GLU A 166 21.53 0.60 22.64
CA GLU A 166 22.61 0.44 23.63
C GLU A 166 23.51 1.68 23.69
N HIS A 167 24.00 2.18 22.55
CA HIS A 167 24.86 3.37 22.51
C HIS A 167 24.12 4.64 22.95
N ALA A 168 22.84 4.80 22.60
CA ALA A 168 22.01 5.91 23.09
C ALA A 168 21.80 5.83 24.60
N LYS A 169 21.51 4.64 25.15
CA LYS A 169 21.37 4.42 26.60
C LYS A 169 22.70 4.62 27.35
N ARG A 170 23.82 4.16 26.78
CA ARG A 170 25.17 4.33 27.36
C ARG A 170 25.61 5.80 27.32
N GLY A 171 25.25 6.52 26.27
CA GLY A 171 25.42 7.97 26.17
C GLY A 171 24.63 8.74 27.24
N GLN A 172 23.35 8.39 27.44
CA GLN A 172 22.53 8.98 28.51
C GLN A 172 23.07 8.67 29.90
N ARG A 173 23.52 7.43 30.14
CA ARG A 173 24.06 7.00 31.43
C ARG A 173 25.37 7.73 31.78
N LYS A 174 26.31 7.84 30.83
CA LYS A 174 27.54 8.65 31.00
C LYS A 174 27.27 10.14 31.21
N ARG A 175 26.20 10.68 30.63
CA ARG A 175 25.82 12.09 30.82
C ARG A 175 25.24 12.32 32.22
N LYS A 176 24.42 11.38 32.71
CA LYS A 176 23.86 11.40 34.06
C LYS A 176 24.94 11.25 35.13
N GLU A 177 25.90 10.33 34.93
CA GLU A 177 27.05 10.12 35.82
C GLU A 177 27.96 11.36 35.89
N ARG A 178 28.21 12.04 34.77
CA ARG A 178 28.96 13.31 34.75
C ARG A 178 28.22 14.44 35.49
N TYR A 179 26.90 14.49 35.37
CA TYR A 179 26.10 15.50 36.07
C TYR A 179 26.13 15.30 37.59
N THR A 180 25.94 14.06 38.07
CA THR A 180 26.07 13.76 39.51
C THR A 180 27.48 13.96 40.04
N GLN A 181 28.51 13.73 39.22
CA GLN A 181 29.89 14.03 39.59
C GLN A 181 30.13 15.54 39.70
N TRP A 182 29.59 16.32 38.77
CA TRP A 182 29.67 17.78 38.78
C TRP A 182 28.92 18.39 39.98
N GLU A 183 27.70 17.92 40.29
CA GLU A 183 26.95 18.35 41.49
C GLU A 183 27.71 18.10 42.80
N LYS A 184 28.38 16.95 42.92
CA LYS A 184 29.22 16.64 44.09
C LYS A 184 30.42 17.58 44.20
N GLN A 185 31.06 17.93 43.09
CA GLN A 185 32.17 18.90 43.07
C GLN A 185 31.69 20.30 43.47
N ILE A 186 30.58 20.77 42.90
CA ILE A 186 30.00 22.09 43.22
C ILE A 186 29.60 22.17 44.71
N SER A 187 28.99 21.10 45.24
CA SER A 187 28.64 21.00 46.67
C SER A 187 29.87 21.05 47.58
N SER A 188 30.97 20.39 47.19
CA SER A 188 32.22 20.39 47.97
C SER A 188 32.94 21.73 47.99
N LEU A 189 32.67 22.61 47.00
CA LEU A 189 33.24 23.95 46.90
C LEU A 189 32.41 25.01 47.64
N GLY A 190 31.31 24.63 48.30
CA GLY A 190 30.49 25.54 49.11
C GLY A 190 29.67 26.56 48.31
N ILE A 191 29.49 26.36 47.00
CA ILE A 191 28.72 27.24 46.13
C ILE A 191 27.22 26.98 46.36
N ARG A 192 26.49 27.94 46.91
CA ARG A 192 25.04 27.84 47.19
C ARG A 192 24.21 28.11 45.93
N ASP A 193 23.37 27.14 45.56
CA ASP A 193 22.61 26.92 44.31
C ASP A 193 21.55 27.96 43.88
N ASN A 194 21.45 29.15 44.47
CA ASN A 194 20.22 29.94 44.31
C ASN A 194 20.07 30.69 42.96
N ASN A 195 21.07 30.71 42.08
CA ASN A 195 20.97 31.41 40.78
C ASN A 195 21.29 30.56 39.53
N ILE A 196 21.80 29.34 39.68
CA ILE A 196 22.22 28.53 38.51
C ILE A 196 21.02 27.75 37.92
N THR A 197 20.02 27.41 38.73
CA THR A 197 18.90 26.55 38.31
C THR A 197 17.93 27.23 37.34
N GLN A 198 17.65 28.52 37.49
CA GLN A 198 16.72 29.21 36.58
C GLN A 198 17.32 29.42 35.17
N GLU A 199 18.55 29.93 35.08
CA GLU A 199 19.20 30.18 33.78
C GLU A 199 19.51 28.87 33.03
N THR A 200 19.92 27.81 33.75
CA THR A 200 20.20 26.51 33.10
C THR A 200 18.94 25.80 32.63
N THR A 201 17.81 25.97 33.32
CA THR A 201 16.52 25.43 32.87
C THR A 201 16.03 26.17 31.62
N GLU A 202 16.22 27.50 31.56
CA GLU A 202 15.86 28.31 30.40
C GLU A 202 16.74 27.98 29.18
N LEU A 203 18.05 27.80 29.37
CA LEU A 203 18.97 27.40 28.30
C LEU A 203 18.68 25.99 27.76
N LEU A 204 18.31 25.04 28.62
CA LEU A 204 17.88 23.70 28.19
C LEU A 204 16.53 23.73 27.45
N ARG A 205 15.63 24.63 27.85
CA ARG A 205 14.35 24.85 27.16
C ARG A 205 14.58 25.45 25.76
N LEU A 206 15.45 26.45 25.63
CA LEU A 206 15.82 27.09 24.36
C LEU A 206 16.54 26.12 23.41
N LEU A 207 17.43 25.27 23.93
CA LEU A 207 18.10 24.22 23.14
C LEU A 207 17.15 23.10 22.68
N SER A 208 16.09 22.81 23.45
CA SER A 208 15.07 21.83 23.05
C SER A 208 14.11 22.35 21.96
N LEU A 209 13.98 23.67 21.85
CA LEU A 209 13.13 24.35 20.86
C LEU A 209 13.87 24.60 19.55
N SER A 210 15.20 24.73 19.54
CA SER A 210 15.99 24.91 18.31
C SER A 210 16.29 23.63 17.52
N GLN A 211 15.93 22.45 18.07
CA GLN A 211 16.12 21.14 17.43
C GLN A 211 14.84 20.50 16.87
N ARG A 212 13.74 21.25 16.76
CA ARG A 212 12.59 20.83 15.95
C ARG A 212 12.66 21.55 14.60
N PRO A 213 12.57 20.83 13.46
CA PRO A 213 12.37 21.49 12.17
C PRO A 213 11.01 22.18 12.11
#